data_AF-A0A0M9DYK9-F1
#
_entry.id   AF-A0A0M9DYK9-F1
#
_cell.length_a   1.000
_cell.length_b   1.000
_cell.length_c   1.000
_cell.angle_alpha   90.00
_cell.angle_beta   90.00
_cell.angle_gamma   90.00
#
_symmetry.space_group_name_H-M   'P 1'
#
loop_
_entity.id
_entity.type
_entity.pdbx_description
1 polymer ?
#
loop_
_entity_poly.entity_id
_entity_poly.type
_entity_poly.pdbx_seq_one_letter_code
_entity_poly.pdbx_strand_id
1 'polypeptide(L)'
;MDLGSTLNKKGDGRLTPQVINLIWKDVCQKAGVNGKTPHSARHAMGKHIIEKTGNIAAVQRQLGHKNVAYSVAYSRITDDELQKVLDDR
;
A
#
# COMPACT_ATOMS: atom_id res chain seq x y z
N MET A 1 -26.77 -9.63 5.62
CA MET A 1 -25.78 -8.98 4.72
C MET A 1 -26.35 -9.06 3.32
N ASP A 2 -26.70 -7.92 2.73
CA ASP A 2 -27.16 -7.88 1.33
C ASP A 2 -25.98 -8.26 0.42
N LEU A 3 -26.07 -9.45 -0.18
CA LEU A 3 -25.07 -10.05 -1.07
C LEU A 3 -25.27 -9.61 -2.53
N GLY A 4 -26.28 -8.79 -2.82
CA GLY A 4 -26.65 -8.40 -4.18
C GLY A 4 -25.61 -7.56 -4.92
N SER A 5 -24.68 -6.92 -4.21
CA SER A 5 -23.66 -6.02 -4.80
C SER A 5 -22.22 -6.58 -4.79
N THR A 6 -21.99 -7.79 -4.29
CA THR A 6 -20.64 -8.31 -4.06
C THR A 6 -20.04 -9.02 -5.29
N LEU A 7 -20.87 -9.49 -6.21
CA LEU A 7 -20.41 -10.19 -7.42
C LEU A 7 -20.39 -9.22 -8.60
N ASN A 8 -19.40 -9.38 -9.49
CA ASN A 8 -19.38 -8.66 -10.76
C ASN A 8 -20.73 -8.88 -11.48
N LYS A 9 -21.37 -7.81 -11.98
CA LYS A 9 -22.67 -7.90 -12.67
C LYS A 9 -22.69 -8.89 -13.84
N LYS A 10 -21.52 -9.27 -14.35
CA LYS A 10 -21.33 -10.27 -15.41
C LYS A 10 -21.31 -11.74 -14.93
N GLY A 11 -21.29 -12.01 -13.62
CA GLY A 11 -21.29 -13.38 -13.09
C GLY A 11 -20.01 -14.19 -13.36
N ASP A 12 -18.90 -13.54 -13.73
CA ASP A 12 -17.64 -14.18 -14.15
C ASP A 12 -16.75 -14.65 -12.97
N GLY A 13 -17.29 -14.65 -11.74
CA GLY A 13 -16.57 -15.05 -10.54
C GLY A 13 -15.44 -14.10 -10.09
N ARG A 14 -15.22 -12.96 -10.76
CA ARG A 14 -14.18 -11.99 -10.36
C ARG A 14 -14.64 -11.18 -9.15
N LEU A 15 -13.75 -11.04 -8.17
CA LEU A 15 -13.96 -10.15 -7.04
C LEU A 15 -14.03 -8.70 -7.47
N THR A 16 -15.02 -7.98 -6.96
CA THR A 16 -15.12 -6.53 -7.15
C THR A 16 -14.27 -5.80 -6.11
N PRO A 17 -13.81 -4.57 -6.38
CA PRO A 17 -13.14 -3.75 -5.38
C PRO A 17 -13.95 -3.55 -4.09
N GLN A 18 -15.29 -3.59 -4.19
CA GLN A 18 -16.18 -3.49 -3.04
C GLN A 18 -16.03 -4.69 -2.10
N VAL A 19 -15.94 -5.91 -2.64
CA VAL A 19 -15.69 -7.11 -1.83
C VAL A 19 -14.34 -7.04 -1.13
N ILE A 20 -13.29 -6.61 -1.84
CA ILE A 20 -11.97 -6.44 -1.24
C ILE A 20 -12.03 -5.43 -0.09
N ASN A 21 -12.75 -4.31 -0.25
CA ASN A 21 -12.91 -3.33 0.81
C ASN A 21 -13.72 -3.86 2.01
N LEU A 22 -14.72 -4.72 1.79
CA LEU A 22 -15.47 -5.36 2.86
C LEU A 22 -14.57 -6.31 3.67
N ILE A 23 -13.88 -7.24 2.98
CA ILE A 23 -12.93 -8.16 3.62
C ILE A 23 -11.84 -7.37 4.37
N TRP A 24 -11.34 -6.30 3.77
CA TRP A 24 -10.33 -5.45 4.39
C TRP A 24 -10.82 -4.79 5.68
N LYS A 25 -12.07 -4.30 5.72
CA LYS A 25 -12.66 -3.73 6.93
C LYS A 25 -12.71 -4.75 8.07
N ASP A 26 -13.10 -6.00 7.77
CA ASP A 26 -13.14 -7.06 8.77
C ASP A 26 -11.74 -7.39 9.31
N VAL A 27 -10.72 -7.41 8.43
CA VAL A 27 -9.32 -7.58 8.83
C VAL A 27 -8.86 -6.44 9.74
N CYS A 28 -9.14 -5.19 9.36
CA CYS A 28 -8.84 -4.01 10.15
C CYS A 28 -9.49 -4.05 11.52
N GLN A 29 -10.77 -4.43 11.60
CA GLN A 29 -11.49 -4.55 12.87
C GLN A 29 -10.85 -5.61 13.77
N LYS A 30 -10.53 -6.79 13.24
CA LYS A 30 -9.87 -7.87 14.00
C LYS A 30 -8.49 -7.48 14.50
N ALA A 31 -7.78 -6.65 13.75
CA ALA A 31 -6.45 -6.15 14.11
C ALA A 31 -6.47 -4.88 14.99
N GLY A 32 -7.65 -4.34 15.32
CA GLY A 32 -7.75 -3.07 16.07
C GLY A 32 -7.27 -1.85 15.28
N VAL A 33 -7.23 -1.92 13.95
CA VAL A 33 -6.77 -0.86 13.06
C VAL A 33 -7.95 -0.06 12.53
N ASN A 34 -8.01 1.22 12.84
CA ASN A 34 -9.13 2.08 12.45
C ASN A 34 -8.80 2.94 11.22
N GLY A 35 -9.80 3.14 10.36
CA GLY A 35 -9.73 4.13 9.26
C GLY A 35 -8.64 3.87 8.21
N LYS A 36 -8.27 2.61 7.95
CA LYS A 36 -7.28 2.25 6.91
C LYS A 36 -7.92 1.49 5.76
N THR A 37 -7.38 1.69 4.56
CA THR A 37 -7.83 1.04 3.33
C THR A 37 -6.73 0.11 2.79
N PRO A 38 -7.02 -0.77 1.81
CA PRO A 38 -5.98 -1.54 1.13
C PRO A 38 -4.88 -0.66 0.54
N HIS A 39 -5.23 0.55 0.09
CA HIS A 39 -4.25 1.52 -0.40
C HIS A 39 -3.34 2.04 0.73
N SER A 40 -3.88 2.28 1.93
CA SER A 40 -3.08 2.64 3.10
C SER A 40 -2.04 1.56 3.45
N ALA A 41 -2.40 0.29 3.33
CA ALA A 41 -1.45 -0.81 3.55
C ALA A 41 -0.38 -0.89 2.46
N ARG A 42 -0.74 -0.64 1.18
CA ARG A 42 0.25 -0.50 0.11
C ARG A 42 1.26 0.61 0.42
N HIS A 43 0.78 1.75 0.91
CA HIS A 43 1.66 2.86 1.33
C HIS A 43 2.58 2.47 2.48
N ALA A 44 2.04 1.81 3.51
CA ALA A 44 2.83 1.34 4.64
C ALA A 44 3.94 0.37 4.20
N MET A 45 3.65 -0.54 3.28
CA MET A 45 4.64 -1.46 2.69
C MET A 45 5.73 -0.69 1.91
N GLY A 46 5.34 0.27 1.07
CA GLY A 46 6.30 1.09 0.31
C GLY A 46 7.24 1.88 1.22
N LYS A 47 6.69 2.53 2.26
CA LYS A 47 7.45 3.26 3.29
C LYS A 47 8.41 2.32 4.03
N HIS A 48 7.92 1.15 4.49
CA HIS A 48 8.76 0.19 5.20
C HIS A 48 9.96 -0.28 4.38
N ILE A 49 9.78 -0.54 3.09
CA ILE A 49 10.85 -1.02 2.22
C ILE A 49 11.88 0.08 1.96
N ILE A 50 11.44 1.31 1.66
CA ILE A 50 12.38 2.40 1.41
C ILE A 50 13.17 2.76 2.67
N GLU A 51 12.55 2.78 3.85
CA GLU A 51 13.23 3.02 5.13
C GLU A 51 14.28 1.97 5.46
N LYS A 52 14.00 0.70 5.13
CA LYS A 52 14.92 -0.41 5.43
C LYS A 52 16.03 -0.59 4.41
N THR A 53 15.83 -0.16 3.18
CA THR A 53 16.74 -0.52 2.07
C THR A 53 17.31 0.66 1.32
N GLY A 54 16.70 1.85 1.41
CA GLY A 54 17.02 3.00 0.56
C GLY A 54 16.82 2.74 -0.94
N ASN A 55 16.25 1.59 -1.32
CA ASN A 55 16.25 1.11 -2.70
C ASN A 55 14.86 1.26 -3.34
N ILE A 56 14.71 2.29 -4.17
CA ILE A 56 13.46 2.56 -4.90
C ILE A 56 13.07 1.45 -5.89
N ALA A 57 14.05 0.72 -6.43
CA ALA A 57 13.80 -0.42 -7.32
C ALA A 57 13.20 -1.60 -6.55
N ALA A 58 13.59 -1.78 -5.27
CA ALA A 58 12.98 -2.77 -4.38
C ALA A 58 11.50 -2.45 -4.12
N VAL A 59 11.17 -1.18 -3.86
CA VAL A 59 9.78 -0.71 -3.71
C VAL A 59 8.98 -0.97 -4.99
N GLN A 60 9.52 -0.58 -6.15
CA GLN A 60 8.85 -0.78 -7.44
C GLN A 60 8.54 -2.26 -7.72
N ARG A 61 9.53 -3.13 -7.49
CA ARG A 61 9.39 -4.57 -7.71
C ARG A 61 8.37 -5.19 -6.76
N GLN A 62 8.41 -4.82 -5.47
CA GLN A 62 7.46 -5.34 -4.49
C GLN A 62 6.02 -4.91 -4.78
N LEU A 63 5.81 -3.65 -5.15
CA LEU A 63 4.47 -3.13 -5.40
C LEU A 63 3.94 -3.43 -6.82
N GLY A 64 4.77 -4.04 -7.68
CA GLY A 64 4.41 -4.38 -9.06
C GLY A 64 4.12 -3.16 -9.92
N HIS A 65 4.77 -2.03 -9.65
CA HIS A 65 4.55 -0.79 -10.38
C HIS A 65 5.15 -0.87 -11.79
N LYS A 66 4.27 -0.88 -12.80
CA LYS A 66 4.68 -0.83 -14.21
C LYS A 66 5.36 0.49 -14.60
N ASN A 67 5.02 1.57 -13.91
CA ASN A 67 5.62 2.88 -14.09
C ASN A 67 6.34 3.29 -12.80
N VAL A 68 7.63 3.61 -12.91
CA VAL A 68 8.48 4.04 -11.79
C VAL A 68 7.95 5.30 -11.10
N ALA A 69 7.22 6.16 -11.81
CA ALA A 69 6.64 7.39 -11.26
C ALA A 69 5.77 7.15 -10.01
N TYR A 70 5.10 6.00 -9.91
CA TYR A 70 4.32 5.64 -8.73
C TYR A 70 5.19 5.32 -7.50
N SER A 71 6.41 4.82 -7.72
CA SER A 71 7.36 4.52 -6.65
C SER A 71 8.10 5.76 -6.17
N VAL A 72 8.36 6.74 -7.04
CA VAL A 72 9.07 7.99 -6.71
C VAL A 72 8.42 8.74 -5.54
N ALA A 73 7.11 8.58 -5.31
CA ALA A 73 6.45 9.14 -4.13
C ALA A 73 7.07 8.70 -2.79
N TYR A 74 7.72 7.52 -2.74
CA TYR A 74 8.38 6.98 -1.55
C TYR A 74 9.83 7.44 -1.39
N SER A 75 10.46 8.04 -2.41
CA SER A 75 11.87 8.45 -2.34
C SER A 75 12.08 9.87 -1.80
N ARG A 76 11.01 10.55 -1.36
CA ARG A 76 11.11 11.87 -0.76
C ARG A 76 11.65 11.72 0.65
N ILE A 77 12.85 12.25 0.87
CA ILE A 77 13.43 12.41 2.19
C ILE A 77 13.23 13.85 2.65
N THR A 78 13.08 14.04 3.95
CA THR A 78 13.10 15.34 4.63
C THR A 78 14.53 15.86 4.77
N ASP A 79 14.68 17.16 4.99
CA ASP A 79 16.01 17.76 5.24
C ASP A 79 16.68 17.15 6.47
N ASP A 80 15.91 16.81 7.51
CA ASP A 80 16.40 16.13 8.71
C ASP A 80 16.94 14.71 8.41
N GLU A 81 16.27 13.96 7.53
CA GLU A 81 16.73 12.64 7.09
C GLU A 81 17.99 12.74 6.22
N LEU A 82 18.08 13.75 5.37
CA LEU A 82 19.29 14.03 4.59
C LEU A 82 20.45 14.37 5.50
N GLN A 83 20.25 15.24 6.49
CA GLN A 83 21.28 15.66 7.42
C GLN A 83 21.83 14.46 8.20
N LYS A 84 20.97 13.56 8.70
CA LYS A 84 21.40 12.31 9.35
C LYS A 84 22.29 11.45 8.46
N VAL A 85 21.94 11.29 7.19
CA VAL A 85 22.75 10.49 6.24
C VAL A 85 24.11 11.14 5.97
N LEU A 86 24.17 12.47 5.98
CA LEU A 86 25.42 13.21 5.78
C LEU A 86 26.30 13.23 7.04
N ASP A 87 25.69 13.29 8.22
CA ASP A 87 26.37 13.30 9.53
C ASP A 87 26.88 11.90 9.93
N ASP A 88 26.28 10.82 9.43
CA ASP A 88 26.73 9.42 9.61
C ASP A 88 27.96 9.06 8.73
N ARG A 89 28.61 10.03 8.08
CA ARG A 89 29.82 9.84 7.26
C ARG A 89 31.10 10.19 8.02
#